data_AF-A0A660N2E1-F1
#
_entry.id   AF-A0A660N2E1-F1
#
_cell.length_a   1.000
_cell.length_b   1.000
_cell.length_c   1.000
_cell.angle_alpha   90.00
_cell.angle_beta   90.00
_cell.angle_gamma   90.00
#
_symmetry.space_group_name_H-M   'P 1'
#
loop_
_entity.id
_entity.type
_entity.pdbx_description
1 polymer ?
#
loop_
_entity_poly.entity_id
_entity_poly.type
_entity_poly.pdbx_seq_one_letter_code
_entity_poly.pdbx_strand_id
1 'polypeptide(L)'
;MKHTILAAVIGAFVAHQALAETLPMPVEKLGEVQGVPFYKGYGSSIDADPQNPKRFYGLTDRGPNADGGEHIKIFLQPSFTPSIGHFEIQANGTIKKLRDIPLKDKNGKLLTGLPNPEGYGTSTETVVDANKQPLQRDITGIDSEGLAVMRDGTFWVSDEYGPHIVHFDRNGIELERMSPRGVKTTGRRLPAVLGHLRPNRGMEGLTTTPSNRVLVGIMQSALHNPSKKDMKNKSVTRILSFDLATGKTKQYLYQQGGDFWKNSEIRAIDEHRFLVDEHNDKNVKHVYLIDLNGATDVSDPADSENGLKVNGKAI
;
A
#
# COMPACT_ATOMS: atom_id res chain seq x y z
N MET A 1 -57.54 -13.27 -5.40
CA MET A 1 -56.15 -12.84 -5.65
C MET A 1 -55.57 -12.36 -4.33
N LYS A 2 -54.50 -13.02 -3.85
CA LYS A 2 -53.81 -12.68 -2.61
C LYS A 2 -52.93 -11.46 -2.87
N HIS A 3 -53.18 -10.35 -2.19
CA HIS A 3 -52.22 -9.23 -2.11
C HIS A 3 -51.54 -9.29 -0.75
N THR A 4 -50.30 -9.78 -0.76
CA THR A 4 -49.37 -9.67 0.36
C THR A 4 -48.70 -8.30 0.24
N ILE A 5 -49.03 -7.35 1.13
CA ILE A 5 -48.26 -6.11 1.26
C ILE A 5 -47.22 -6.35 2.36
N LEU A 6 -45.96 -6.34 1.93
CA LEU A 6 -44.77 -6.49 2.73
C LEU A 6 -44.62 -5.26 3.65
N ALA A 7 -44.58 -5.47 4.96
CA ALA A 7 -44.27 -4.41 5.91
C ALA A 7 -42.79 -4.02 5.77
N ALA A 8 -42.54 -2.78 5.33
CA ALA A 8 -41.21 -2.18 5.37
C ALA A 8 -40.90 -1.78 6.82
N VAL A 9 -40.00 -2.53 7.46
CA VAL A 9 -39.38 -2.10 8.72
C VAL A 9 -38.33 -1.05 8.37
N ILE A 10 -38.72 0.23 8.50
CA ILE A 10 -37.78 1.35 8.48
C ILE A 10 -37.06 1.33 9.83
N GLY A 11 -35.88 0.70 9.87
CA GLY A 11 -34.98 0.80 11.02
C GLY A 11 -34.48 2.23 11.14
N ALA A 12 -34.89 2.93 12.19
CA ALA A 12 -34.34 4.22 12.54
C ALA A 12 -32.86 4.05 12.89
N PHE A 13 -31.97 4.48 11.99
CA PHE A 13 -30.56 4.70 12.33
C PHE A 13 -30.51 5.92 13.25
N VAL A 14 -30.52 5.68 14.56
CA VAL A 14 -30.06 6.68 15.52
C VAL A 14 -28.57 6.83 15.27
N ALA A 15 -28.19 7.92 14.58
CA ALA A 15 -26.81 8.34 14.46
C ALA A 15 -26.30 8.65 15.87
N HIS A 16 -25.75 7.63 16.54
CA HIS A 16 -24.84 7.88 17.64
C HIS A 16 -23.64 8.56 17.00
N GLN A 17 -23.42 9.83 17.31
CA GLN A 17 -22.08 10.38 17.29
C GLN A 17 -21.29 9.59 18.34
N ALA A 18 -20.81 8.41 17.96
CA ALA A 18 -19.71 7.79 18.65
C ALA A 18 -18.56 8.78 18.47
N LEU A 19 -18.28 9.56 19.51
CA LEU A 19 -16.95 10.13 19.67
C LEU A 19 -16.03 8.92 19.56
N ALA A 20 -15.26 8.84 18.48
CA ALA A 20 -14.30 7.78 18.31
C ALA A 20 -13.32 7.90 19.49
N GLU A 21 -13.51 7.09 20.53
CA GLU A 21 -12.51 6.95 21.57
C GLU A 21 -11.27 6.40 20.88
N THR A 22 -10.23 7.23 20.80
CA THR A 22 -8.97 6.83 20.18
C THR A 22 -8.34 5.76 21.08
N LEU A 23 -8.31 4.52 20.61
CA LEU A 23 -7.55 3.46 21.26
C LEU A 23 -6.06 3.64 20.88
N PRO A 24 -5.19 4.04 21.82
CA PRO A 24 -3.79 4.27 21.48
C PRO A 24 -3.12 2.95 21.09
N MET A 25 -2.51 2.93 19.90
CA MET A 25 -1.63 1.84 19.50
C MET A 25 -0.38 1.84 20.39
N PRO A 26 0.13 0.67 20.80
CA PRO A 26 1.40 0.60 21.51
C PRO A 26 2.53 1.03 20.57
N VAL A 27 3.21 2.11 20.95
CA VAL A 27 4.36 2.67 20.23
C VAL A 27 5.65 2.49 21.02
N GLU A 28 6.77 2.42 20.31
CA GLU A 28 8.10 2.26 20.89
C GLU A 28 8.94 3.50 20.57
N LYS A 29 9.51 4.18 21.57
CA LYS A 29 10.40 5.32 21.33
C LYS A 29 11.70 4.80 20.72
N LEU A 30 12.00 5.26 19.51
CA LEU A 30 13.21 4.88 18.78
C LEU A 30 14.38 5.80 19.11
N GLY A 31 14.10 7.09 19.33
CA GLY A 31 15.13 8.07 19.63
C GLY A 31 14.56 9.47 19.79
N GLU A 32 15.46 10.45 19.74
CA GLU A 32 15.15 11.86 19.88
C GLU A 32 16.17 12.72 19.14
N VAL A 33 15.71 13.78 18.48
CA VAL A 33 16.56 14.79 17.86
C VAL A 33 16.08 16.16 18.31
N GLN A 34 16.99 16.97 18.88
CA GLN A 34 16.68 18.32 19.37
C GLN A 34 15.46 18.37 20.32
N GLY A 35 15.32 17.37 21.20
CA GLY A 35 14.19 17.28 22.12
C GLY A 35 12.89 16.73 21.52
N VAL A 36 12.86 16.42 20.22
CA VAL A 36 11.68 15.85 19.55
C VAL A 36 11.82 14.33 19.47
N PRO A 37 11.00 13.56 20.21
CA PRO A 37 11.04 12.11 20.17
C PRO A 37 10.41 11.58 18.88
N PHE A 38 10.92 10.47 18.37
CA PHE A 38 10.31 9.71 17.29
C PHE A 38 10.10 8.26 17.68
N TYR A 39 9.07 7.64 17.12
CA TYR A 39 8.54 6.36 17.56
C TYR A 39 8.34 5.39 16.39
N LYS A 40 8.39 4.08 16.67
CA LYS A 40 7.96 3.02 15.76
C LYS A 40 6.44 2.95 15.79
N GLY A 41 5.79 3.43 14.73
CA GLY A 41 4.35 3.32 14.50
C GLY A 41 4.02 2.27 13.45
N TYR A 42 2.88 1.61 13.58
CA TYR A 42 2.37 0.58 12.66
C TYR A 42 1.13 1.10 11.94
N GLY A 43 1.28 2.24 11.26
CA GLY A 43 0.16 3.02 10.72
C GLY A 43 0.12 3.11 9.19
N SER A 44 1.07 2.49 8.47
CA SER A 44 1.07 2.52 7.00
C SER A 44 -0.12 1.75 6.43
N SER A 45 -0.42 0.59 7.01
CA SER A 45 -1.64 -0.18 6.71
C SER A 45 -2.01 -1.11 7.87
N ILE A 46 -3.25 -1.57 7.86
CA ILE A 46 -3.83 -2.47 8.85
C ILE A 46 -4.68 -3.55 8.16
N ASP A 47 -4.55 -4.80 8.59
CA ASP A 47 -5.39 -5.90 8.13
C ASP A 47 -5.78 -6.83 9.28
N ALA A 48 -6.96 -7.44 9.20
CA ALA A 48 -7.49 -8.35 10.19
C ALA A 48 -6.70 -9.67 10.23
N ASP A 49 -6.56 -10.25 11.41
CA ASP A 49 -6.14 -11.65 11.54
C ASP A 49 -7.31 -12.56 11.11
N PRO A 50 -7.16 -13.37 10.04
CA PRO A 50 -8.23 -14.26 9.59
C PRO A 50 -8.57 -15.36 10.62
N GLN A 51 -7.72 -15.60 11.62
CA GLN A 51 -7.89 -16.63 12.63
C GLN A 51 -8.56 -16.11 13.90
N ASN A 52 -8.60 -14.80 14.13
CA ASN A 52 -9.18 -14.23 15.34
C ASN A 52 -9.69 -12.79 15.12
N PRO A 53 -11.00 -12.53 15.28
CA PRO A 53 -11.60 -11.22 15.01
C PRO A 53 -11.18 -10.12 16.01
N LYS A 54 -10.50 -10.47 17.10
CA LYS A 54 -9.92 -9.51 18.05
C LYS A 54 -8.48 -9.14 17.71
N ARG A 55 -7.90 -9.76 16.68
CA ARG A 55 -6.52 -9.57 16.29
C ARG A 55 -6.41 -8.93 14.93
N PHE A 56 -5.34 -8.19 14.76
CA PHE A 56 -5.02 -7.52 13.52
C PHE A 56 -3.51 -7.34 13.40
N TYR A 57 -3.06 -7.11 12.18
CA TYR A 57 -1.70 -6.79 11.85
C TYR A 57 -1.61 -5.33 11.42
N GLY A 58 -0.57 -4.64 11.85
CA GLY A 58 -0.25 -3.28 11.40
C GLY A 58 1.14 -3.24 10.77
N LEU A 59 1.34 -2.37 9.79
CA LEU A 59 2.59 -2.23 9.04
C LEU A 59 3.28 -0.91 9.38
N THR A 60 4.59 -0.96 9.60
CA THR A 60 5.39 0.27 9.71
C THR A 60 5.74 0.82 8.33
N ASP A 61 6.00 2.12 8.28
CA ASP A 61 6.58 2.84 7.13
C ASP A 61 8.09 2.52 6.97
N ARG A 62 8.81 3.20 6.07
CA ARG A 62 10.28 3.15 5.91
C ARG A 62 11.08 3.64 7.11
N GLY A 63 10.42 4.21 8.11
CA GLY A 63 11.04 4.67 9.35
C GLY A 63 11.32 6.18 9.38
N PRO A 64 11.94 6.65 10.48
CA PRO A 64 11.99 8.05 10.82
C PRO A 64 12.89 8.83 9.86
N ASN A 65 12.28 9.77 9.15
CA ASN A 65 12.95 10.68 8.22
C ASN A 65 12.49 12.13 8.41
N ALA A 66 13.31 13.08 7.95
CA ALA A 66 13.03 14.51 8.00
C ALA A 66 13.35 15.16 6.65
N ASP A 67 12.68 16.27 6.37
CA ASP A 67 12.99 17.11 5.21
C ASP A 67 14.37 17.77 5.39
N GLY A 68 15.25 17.58 4.40
CA GLY A 68 16.58 18.18 4.36
C GLY A 68 16.70 19.37 3.41
N GLY A 69 15.60 19.78 2.77
CA GLY A 69 15.56 20.77 1.71
C GLY A 69 15.33 20.16 0.34
N GLU A 70 15.51 20.96 -0.71
CA GLU A 70 15.21 20.56 -2.08
C GLU A 70 15.93 19.26 -2.47
N HIS A 71 15.15 18.21 -2.75
CA HIS A 71 15.61 16.86 -3.12
C HIS A 71 16.48 16.14 -2.07
N ILE A 72 16.54 16.60 -0.82
CA ILE A 72 17.32 15.95 0.24
C ILE A 72 16.39 15.34 1.28
N LYS A 73 16.65 14.08 1.63
CA LYS A 73 15.95 13.35 2.68
C LYS A 73 16.93 12.90 3.76
N ILE A 74 16.65 13.29 5.00
CA ILE A 74 17.46 12.93 6.16
C ILE A 74 16.85 11.69 6.80
N PHE A 75 17.56 10.57 6.83
CA PHE A 75 17.16 9.37 7.57
C PHE A 75 17.73 9.45 8.99
N LEU A 76 16.86 9.56 9.99
CA LEU A 76 17.26 9.69 11.40
C LEU A 76 17.74 8.37 11.97
N GLN A 77 17.23 7.26 11.44
CA GLN A 77 17.68 5.91 11.76
C GLN A 77 17.80 5.09 10.46
N PRO A 78 18.91 5.22 9.72
CA PRO A 78 19.12 4.51 8.45
C PRO A 78 19.07 2.98 8.56
N SER A 79 19.34 2.44 9.75
CA SER A 79 19.24 1.02 10.07
C SER A 79 17.84 0.56 10.49
N PHE A 80 16.83 1.43 10.44
CA PHE A 80 15.46 1.07 10.78
C PHE A 80 14.97 -0.05 9.84
N THR A 81 14.40 -1.09 10.44
CA THR A 81 13.83 -2.22 9.72
C THR A 81 12.31 -2.14 9.73
N PRO A 82 11.68 -1.93 8.57
CA PRO A 82 10.23 -2.03 8.44
C PRO A 82 9.73 -3.39 8.95
N SER A 83 8.59 -3.40 9.62
CA SER A 83 8.09 -4.54 10.37
C SER A 83 6.57 -4.63 10.33
N ILE A 84 6.05 -5.83 10.54
CA ILE A 84 4.63 -6.09 10.79
C ILE A 84 4.45 -6.35 12.28
N GLY A 85 3.58 -5.57 12.92
CA GLY A 85 3.14 -5.80 14.30
C GLY A 85 1.88 -6.63 14.31
N HIS A 86 1.79 -7.63 15.20
CA HIS A 86 0.58 -8.40 15.46
C HIS A 86 -0.02 -7.94 16.78
N PHE A 87 -1.29 -7.57 16.79
CA PHE A 87 -1.96 -6.94 17.92
C PHE A 87 -3.25 -7.66 18.29
N GLU A 88 -3.68 -7.53 19.54
CA GLU A 88 -4.95 -8.03 20.03
C GLU A 88 -5.68 -6.97 20.87
N ILE A 89 -6.92 -6.70 20.52
CA ILE A 89 -7.84 -5.86 21.29
C ILE A 89 -8.30 -6.67 22.52
N GLN A 90 -7.94 -6.17 23.69
CA GLN A 90 -8.25 -6.78 24.98
C GLN A 90 -9.70 -6.47 25.40
N ALA A 91 -10.24 -7.24 26.35
CA ALA A 91 -11.62 -7.06 26.83
C ALA A 91 -11.88 -5.68 27.47
N ASN A 92 -10.84 -5.00 27.96
CA ASN A 92 -10.90 -3.65 28.52
C ASN A 92 -10.69 -2.54 27.48
N GLY A 93 -10.68 -2.87 26.18
CA GLY A 93 -10.45 -1.93 25.08
C GLY A 93 -8.98 -1.62 24.78
N THR A 94 -8.03 -2.01 25.62
CA THR A 94 -6.59 -1.77 25.35
C THR A 94 -6.06 -2.63 24.20
N ILE A 95 -5.03 -2.17 23.50
CA ILE A 95 -4.38 -2.92 22.42
C ILE A 95 -3.06 -3.49 22.92
N LYS A 96 -2.91 -4.81 22.86
CA LYS A 96 -1.66 -5.51 23.22
C LYS A 96 -0.89 -5.91 21.98
N LYS A 97 0.39 -5.55 21.89
CA LYS A 97 1.31 -6.12 20.88
C LYS A 97 1.65 -7.56 21.27
N LEU A 98 1.28 -8.50 20.41
CA LEU A 98 1.56 -9.93 20.55
C LEU A 98 2.92 -10.30 19.96
N ARG A 99 3.27 -9.72 18.80
CA ARG A 99 4.50 -10.01 18.07
C ARG A 99 4.96 -8.80 17.27
N ASP A 100 6.27 -8.70 17.08
CA ASP A 100 6.90 -7.83 16.09
C ASP A 100 7.63 -8.72 15.06
N ILE A 101 7.39 -8.46 13.77
CA ILE A 101 7.86 -9.29 12.66
C ILE A 101 8.69 -8.41 11.73
N PRO A 102 10.03 -8.33 11.94
CA PRO A 102 10.89 -7.54 11.07
C PRO A 102 10.97 -8.14 9.68
N LEU A 103 10.85 -7.29 8.65
CA LEU A 103 10.97 -7.70 7.26
C LEU A 103 12.43 -7.96 6.90
N LYS A 104 12.66 -9.01 6.13
CA LYS A 104 13.97 -9.55 5.77
C LYS A 104 13.98 -9.96 4.31
N ASP A 105 15.15 -9.90 3.70
CA ASP A 105 15.36 -10.49 2.39
C ASP A 105 15.29 -12.03 2.46
N LYS A 106 15.34 -12.66 1.29
CA LYS A 106 15.31 -14.13 1.14
C LYS A 106 16.46 -14.88 1.85
N ASN A 107 17.53 -14.18 2.24
CA ASN A 107 18.67 -14.74 2.97
C ASN A 107 18.59 -14.47 4.48
N GLY A 108 17.52 -13.81 4.95
CA GLY A 108 17.33 -13.44 6.35
C GLY A 108 18.01 -12.14 6.77
N LYS A 109 18.62 -11.38 5.85
CA LYS A 109 19.16 -10.04 6.14
C LYS A 109 17.98 -9.10 6.40
N LEU A 110 18.03 -8.33 7.48
CA LEU A 110 17.03 -7.29 7.76
C LEU A 110 16.95 -6.29 6.60
N LEU A 111 15.74 -5.96 6.18
CA LEU A 111 15.51 -4.87 5.24
C LEU A 111 15.74 -3.52 5.94
N THR A 112 15.99 -2.49 5.12
CA THR A 112 16.01 -1.09 5.55
C THR A 112 14.90 -0.32 4.87
N GLY A 113 14.55 0.84 5.39
CA GLY A 113 13.70 1.80 4.69
C GLY A 113 14.43 2.69 3.69
N LEU A 114 15.68 2.39 3.34
CA LEU A 114 16.44 3.23 2.42
C LEU A 114 15.93 3.03 0.98
N PRO A 115 15.86 4.09 0.14
CA PRO A 115 15.40 3.98 -1.23
C PRO A 115 16.21 2.99 -2.07
N ASN A 116 15.56 2.39 -3.05
CA ASN A 116 16.24 1.53 -4.04
C ASN A 116 17.19 2.33 -4.93
N PRO A 117 18.29 1.72 -5.42
CA PRO A 117 19.19 2.34 -6.39
C PRO A 117 18.51 2.55 -7.75
N GLU A 118 19.14 3.34 -8.61
CA GLU A 118 18.68 3.60 -9.97
C GLU A 118 18.40 2.29 -10.73
N GLY A 119 17.28 2.25 -11.45
CA GLY A 119 16.82 1.07 -12.19
C GLY A 119 16.00 0.07 -11.37
N TYR A 120 16.04 0.14 -10.03
CA TYR A 120 15.27 -0.74 -9.13
C TYR A 120 14.07 -0.05 -8.48
N GLY A 121 13.99 1.27 -8.53
CA GLY A 121 12.84 2.06 -8.08
C GLY A 121 12.83 3.41 -8.79
N THR A 122 12.00 4.33 -8.31
CA THR A 122 11.81 5.65 -8.94
C THR A 122 12.21 6.83 -8.06
N SER A 123 12.55 6.61 -6.80
CA SER A 123 12.99 7.68 -5.90
C SER A 123 14.22 8.40 -6.44
N THR A 124 14.14 9.72 -6.56
CA THR A 124 15.25 10.57 -7.07
C THR A 124 15.89 11.41 -5.98
N GLU A 125 15.49 11.22 -4.73
CA GLU A 125 16.02 11.98 -3.59
C GLU A 125 17.48 11.62 -3.28
N THR A 126 18.24 12.62 -2.84
CA THR A 126 19.55 12.44 -2.20
C THR A 126 19.31 12.07 -0.74
N VAL A 127 19.79 10.89 -0.34
CA VAL A 127 19.61 10.38 1.03
C VAL A 127 20.85 10.59 1.87
N VAL A 128 20.66 11.17 3.05
CA VAL A 128 21.74 11.47 4.00
C VAL A 128 21.36 11.06 5.42
N ASP A 129 22.35 10.86 6.27
CA ASP A 129 22.15 10.63 7.71
C ASP A 129 21.87 11.95 8.47
N ALA A 130 21.65 11.85 9.78
CA ALA A 130 21.42 13.01 10.65
C ALA A 130 22.58 14.05 10.65
N ASN A 131 23.80 13.65 10.27
CA ASN A 131 24.98 14.50 10.12
C ASN A 131 25.20 14.99 8.68
N LYS A 132 24.20 14.79 7.81
CA LYS A 132 24.23 15.13 6.38
C LYS A 132 25.29 14.37 5.58
N GLN A 133 25.75 13.22 6.06
CA GLN A 133 26.63 12.34 5.30
C GLN A 133 25.82 11.50 4.31
N PRO A 134 26.26 11.32 3.06
CA PRO A 134 25.56 10.49 2.08
C PRO A 134 25.35 9.06 2.57
N LEU A 135 24.15 8.53 2.35
CA LEU A 135 23.81 7.14 2.65
C LEU A 135 23.84 6.28 1.39
N GLN A 136 24.24 5.02 1.56
CA GLN A 136 24.13 4.03 0.51
C GLN A 136 22.67 3.56 0.37
N ARG A 137 22.18 3.56 -0.87
CA ARG A 137 20.85 3.05 -1.23
C ARG A 137 20.78 1.52 -1.10
N ASP A 138 19.63 0.99 -0.76
CA ASP A 138 19.44 -0.46 -0.52
C ASP A 138 18.63 -1.09 -1.66
N ILE A 139 19.22 -2.06 -2.35
CA ILE A 139 18.55 -2.80 -3.44
C ILE A 139 17.29 -3.53 -2.98
N THR A 140 17.23 -3.92 -1.71
CA THR A 140 16.06 -4.57 -1.08
C THR A 140 15.29 -3.63 -0.16
N GLY A 141 15.68 -2.36 -0.09
CA GLY A 141 15.00 -1.37 0.72
C GLY A 141 13.52 -1.23 0.34
N ILE A 142 12.69 -0.86 1.32
CA ILE A 142 11.23 -0.85 1.16
C ILE A 142 10.60 0.34 1.87
N ASP A 143 9.74 1.03 1.14
CA ASP A 143 8.80 2.04 1.65
C ASP A 143 7.42 1.39 1.76
N SER A 144 7.24 0.61 2.82
CA SER A 144 6.11 -0.29 2.91
C SER A 144 4.82 0.44 3.27
N GLU A 145 3.83 0.35 2.39
CA GLU A 145 2.56 1.09 2.49
C GLU A 145 1.38 0.15 2.78
N GLY A 146 1.00 -0.69 1.82
CA GLY A 146 -0.15 -1.58 1.90
C GLY A 146 0.18 -2.96 2.49
N LEU A 147 -0.80 -3.58 3.15
CA LEU A 147 -0.68 -4.90 3.78
C LEU A 147 -1.90 -5.79 3.48
N ALA A 148 -1.65 -7.00 2.99
CA ALA A 148 -2.67 -8.05 2.90
C ALA A 148 -2.23 -9.32 3.64
N VAL A 149 -3.03 -9.74 4.62
CA VAL A 149 -2.80 -10.91 5.47
C VAL A 149 -3.50 -12.13 4.87
N MET A 150 -2.75 -13.20 4.68
CA MET A 150 -3.24 -14.45 4.11
C MET A 150 -3.72 -15.41 5.20
N ARG A 151 -4.67 -16.30 4.87
CA ARG A 151 -5.15 -17.37 5.77
C ARG A 151 -4.05 -18.29 6.29
N ASP A 152 -3.00 -18.52 5.51
CA ASP A 152 -1.83 -19.32 5.89
C ASP A 152 -0.86 -18.56 6.83
N GLY A 153 -1.14 -17.28 7.11
CA GLY A 153 -0.37 -16.40 7.97
C GLY A 153 0.82 -15.72 7.29
N THR A 154 0.95 -15.85 5.96
CA THR A 154 1.91 -15.07 5.16
C THR A 154 1.36 -13.66 4.87
N PHE A 155 2.23 -12.78 4.38
CA PHE A 155 1.92 -11.36 4.21
C PHE A 155 2.31 -10.88 2.83
N TRP A 156 1.43 -10.15 2.16
CA TRP A 156 1.78 -9.34 0.99
C TRP A 156 1.91 -7.89 1.41
N VAL A 157 2.96 -7.22 0.93
CA VAL A 157 3.25 -5.82 1.25
C VAL A 157 3.52 -5.05 -0.04
N SER A 158 2.89 -3.89 -0.21
CA SER A 158 3.20 -2.99 -1.32
C SER A 158 4.22 -1.94 -0.92
N ASP A 159 4.83 -1.33 -1.93
CA ASP A 159 5.95 -0.40 -1.76
C ASP A 159 5.77 0.90 -2.56
N GLU A 160 6.18 2.02 -1.97
CA GLU A 160 6.12 3.35 -2.58
C GLU A 160 7.25 3.60 -3.60
N TYR A 161 8.41 2.94 -3.43
CA TYR A 161 9.60 3.16 -4.26
C TYR A 161 9.47 2.62 -5.70
N GLY A 162 8.70 1.54 -5.92
CA GLY A 162 8.79 0.79 -7.19
C GLY A 162 7.76 0.28 -8.20
N PRO A 163 6.43 0.52 -8.11
CA PRO A 163 5.76 -0.08 -6.97
C PRO A 163 6.20 -1.54 -6.90
N HIS A 164 6.70 -1.98 -5.75
CA HIS A 164 6.94 -3.40 -5.52
C HIS A 164 5.73 -4.02 -4.85
N ILE A 165 5.54 -5.32 -5.08
CA ILE A 165 4.72 -6.15 -4.19
C ILE A 165 5.62 -7.29 -3.71
N VAL A 166 5.74 -7.45 -2.39
CA VAL A 166 6.62 -8.43 -1.75
C VAL A 166 5.80 -9.42 -0.93
N HIS A 167 6.04 -10.71 -1.12
CA HIS A 167 5.48 -11.79 -0.30
C HIS A 167 6.45 -12.13 0.81
N PHE A 168 5.98 -12.13 2.05
CA PHE A 168 6.75 -12.51 3.22
C PHE A 168 6.14 -13.72 3.90
N ASP A 169 6.99 -14.61 4.41
CA ASP A 169 6.57 -15.68 5.29
C ASP A 169 6.09 -15.16 6.66
N ARG A 170 5.63 -16.07 7.51
CA ARG A 170 5.12 -15.78 8.86
C ARG A 170 6.18 -15.16 9.81
N ASN A 171 7.44 -15.12 9.40
CA ASN A 171 8.60 -14.62 10.15
C ASN A 171 9.26 -13.39 9.48
N GLY A 172 8.63 -12.86 8.43
CA GLY A 172 9.09 -11.69 7.69
C GLY A 172 10.18 -11.99 6.66
N ILE A 173 10.43 -13.25 6.29
CA ILE A 173 11.41 -13.62 5.25
C ILE A 173 10.75 -13.48 3.87
N GLU A 174 11.38 -12.72 2.98
CA GLU A 174 10.91 -12.56 1.60
C GLU A 174 10.88 -13.91 0.86
N LEU A 175 9.70 -14.24 0.34
CA LEU A 175 9.43 -15.41 -0.52
C LEU A 175 9.46 -15.02 -2.01
N GLU A 176 8.96 -13.84 -2.33
CA GLU A 176 8.86 -13.33 -3.70
C GLU A 176 8.80 -11.81 -3.70
N ARG A 177 9.32 -11.19 -4.76
CA ARG A 177 9.19 -9.76 -5.04
C ARG A 177 8.83 -9.55 -6.50
N MET A 178 7.73 -8.85 -6.74
CA MET A 178 7.25 -8.47 -8.06
C MET A 178 7.48 -6.97 -8.28
N SER A 179 7.95 -6.61 -9.48
CA SER A 179 8.22 -5.23 -9.89
C SER A 179 8.01 -5.08 -11.40
N PRO A 180 7.64 -3.89 -11.90
CA PRO A 180 7.74 -3.58 -13.32
C PRO A 180 9.19 -3.27 -13.76
N ARG A 181 10.15 -3.06 -12.84
CA ARG A 181 11.51 -2.61 -13.16
C ARG A 181 12.58 -3.31 -12.32
N GLY A 182 13.74 -3.59 -12.91
CA GLY A 182 15.01 -3.93 -12.24
C GLY A 182 15.08 -5.25 -11.44
N VAL A 183 13.99 -5.66 -10.79
CA VAL A 183 13.92 -6.85 -9.95
C VAL A 183 13.85 -8.10 -10.83
N LYS A 184 14.75 -9.03 -10.58
CA LYS A 184 14.69 -10.38 -11.16
C LYS A 184 13.57 -11.17 -10.49
N THR A 185 12.43 -11.26 -11.17
CA THR A 185 11.28 -12.05 -10.74
C THR A 185 11.42 -13.52 -11.12
N THR A 186 10.97 -14.45 -10.29
CA THR A 186 10.98 -15.90 -10.55
C THR A 186 9.78 -16.41 -11.37
N GLY A 187 9.09 -15.52 -12.07
CA GLY A 187 8.05 -15.87 -13.05
C GLY A 187 6.94 -14.83 -13.13
N ARG A 188 6.47 -14.33 -11.98
CA ARG A 188 5.39 -13.34 -11.89
C ARG A 188 5.93 -11.92 -11.83
N ARG A 189 5.27 -10.97 -12.49
CA ARG A 189 5.68 -9.56 -12.50
C ARG A 189 4.48 -8.63 -12.49
N LEU A 190 4.72 -7.41 -12.05
CA LEU A 190 3.75 -6.34 -12.18
C LEU A 190 3.76 -5.78 -13.61
N PRO A 191 2.62 -5.28 -14.11
CA PRO A 191 2.54 -4.72 -15.46
C PRO A 191 3.52 -3.56 -15.68
N ALA A 192 4.19 -3.53 -16.84
CA ALA A 192 5.26 -2.59 -17.15
C ALA A 192 4.82 -1.11 -17.01
N VAL A 193 3.56 -0.81 -17.34
CA VAL A 193 2.97 0.54 -17.22
C VAL A 193 3.03 1.10 -15.81
N LEU A 194 3.00 0.27 -14.76
CA LEU A 194 3.14 0.73 -13.38
C LEU A 194 4.53 1.32 -13.10
N GLY A 195 5.52 1.03 -13.95
CA GLY A 195 6.82 1.66 -13.93
C GLY A 195 6.80 3.16 -14.23
N HIS A 196 5.68 3.71 -14.74
CA HIS A 196 5.48 5.15 -14.92
C HIS A 196 5.02 5.88 -13.65
N LEU A 197 5.11 5.24 -12.48
CA LEU A 197 4.79 5.91 -11.22
C LEU A 197 5.59 7.20 -11.04
N ARG A 198 5.03 8.12 -10.26
CA ARG A 198 5.72 9.36 -9.87
C ARG A 198 6.53 9.05 -8.62
N PRO A 199 7.76 9.56 -8.46
CA PRO A 199 8.54 9.33 -7.24
C PRO A 199 7.71 9.63 -5.98
N ASN A 200 7.77 8.73 -4.98
CA ASN A 200 6.95 8.80 -3.76
C ASN A 200 5.45 8.82 -4.09
N ARG A 201 4.99 8.02 -5.06
CA ARG A 201 3.56 7.82 -5.42
C ARG A 201 3.31 6.39 -5.91
N GLY A 202 3.82 5.41 -5.17
CA GLY A 202 3.74 4.00 -5.53
C GLY A 202 2.36 3.39 -5.27
N MET A 203 2.35 2.10 -4.94
CA MET A 203 1.12 1.38 -4.63
C MET A 203 0.81 1.52 -3.15
N GLU A 204 -0.13 2.41 -2.83
CA GLU A 204 -0.43 2.77 -1.44
C GLU A 204 -1.27 1.70 -0.75
N GLY A 205 -2.37 1.30 -1.39
CA GLY A 205 -3.31 0.35 -0.82
C GLY A 205 -3.11 -1.04 -1.38
N LEU A 206 -3.29 -2.04 -0.52
CA LEU A 206 -3.17 -3.44 -0.90
C LEU A 206 -4.12 -4.30 -0.06
N THR A 207 -4.86 -5.19 -0.72
CA THR A 207 -5.76 -6.13 -0.06
C THR A 207 -5.83 -7.44 -0.83
N THR A 208 -6.39 -8.48 -0.23
CA THR A 208 -6.83 -9.66 -0.99
C THR A 208 -8.34 -9.75 -0.94
N THR A 209 -8.94 -10.32 -1.99
CA THR A 209 -10.36 -10.70 -1.93
C THR A 209 -10.58 -11.72 -0.82
N PRO A 210 -11.79 -11.86 -0.25
CA PRO A 210 -12.02 -12.76 0.89
C PRO A 210 -11.64 -14.22 0.66
N SER A 211 -11.65 -14.70 -0.59
CA SER A 211 -11.14 -16.01 -0.98
C SER A 211 -9.62 -16.17 -0.84
N ASN A 212 -8.87 -15.09 -0.59
CA ASN A 212 -7.42 -14.98 -0.66
C ASN A 212 -6.82 -15.46 -2.00
N ARG A 213 -7.59 -15.40 -3.09
CA ARG A 213 -7.12 -15.79 -4.43
C ARG A 213 -6.57 -14.62 -5.23
N VAL A 214 -7.21 -13.46 -5.14
CA VAL A 214 -6.86 -12.29 -5.92
C VAL A 214 -6.29 -11.23 -5.00
N LEU A 215 -5.07 -10.79 -5.29
CA LEU A 215 -4.47 -9.61 -4.68
C LEU A 215 -4.91 -8.37 -5.46
N VAL A 216 -5.35 -7.34 -4.76
CA VAL A 216 -5.84 -6.09 -5.36
C VAL A 216 -5.06 -4.93 -4.76
N GLY A 217 -4.36 -4.19 -5.61
CA GLY A 217 -3.59 -3.01 -5.22
C GLY A 217 -4.07 -1.77 -5.94
N ILE A 218 -3.94 -0.61 -5.31
CA ILE A 218 -4.28 0.69 -5.90
C ILE A 218 -3.07 1.60 -5.88
N MET A 219 -2.77 2.22 -7.03
CA MET A 219 -1.72 3.24 -7.11
C MET A 219 -2.19 4.51 -6.39
N GLN A 220 -1.29 5.15 -5.64
CA GLN A 220 -1.63 6.34 -4.83
C GLN A 220 -2.19 7.47 -5.71
N SER A 221 -1.58 7.74 -6.87
CA SER A 221 -2.00 8.82 -7.78
C SER A 221 -1.70 8.51 -9.25
N ALA A 222 -2.18 9.39 -10.14
CA ALA A 222 -1.97 9.28 -11.58
C ALA A 222 -0.50 9.06 -11.99
N LEU A 223 -0.28 8.15 -12.94
CA LEU A 223 1.03 7.83 -13.50
C LEU A 223 1.51 8.92 -14.47
N HIS A 224 2.82 9.07 -14.64
CA HIS A 224 3.43 9.83 -15.73
C HIS A 224 3.40 9.02 -17.05
N ASN A 225 2.20 8.62 -17.49
CA ASN A 225 2.00 7.81 -18.70
C ASN A 225 1.46 8.68 -19.87
N PRO A 226 2.08 8.68 -21.08
CA PRO A 226 3.35 8.02 -21.43
C PRO A 226 4.58 8.75 -20.91
N SER A 227 4.45 10.01 -20.50
CA SER A 227 5.51 10.79 -19.87
C SER A 227 4.92 11.89 -18.99
N LYS A 228 5.74 12.52 -18.13
CA LYS A 228 5.36 13.70 -17.34
C LYS A 228 4.85 14.85 -18.21
N LYS A 229 5.41 15.01 -19.42
CA LYS A 229 5.08 16.10 -20.35
C LYS A 229 3.79 15.81 -21.11
N ASP A 230 3.54 14.55 -21.44
CA ASP A 230 2.49 14.16 -22.37
C ASP A 230 1.21 13.68 -21.67
N MET A 231 1.28 13.35 -20.37
CA MET A 231 0.09 12.99 -19.59
C MET A 231 -0.95 14.11 -19.65
N LYS A 232 -2.22 13.74 -19.88
CA LYS A 232 -3.33 14.70 -19.99
C LYS A 232 -4.27 14.62 -18.81
N ASN A 233 -4.65 13.41 -18.41
CA ASN A 233 -5.48 13.20 -17.24
C ASN A 233 -4.60 12.98 -16.01
N LYS A 234 -4.79 13.82 -14.99
CA LYS A 234 -4.03 13.79 -13.73
C LYS A 234 -4.85 13.29 -12.55
N SER A 235 -6.14 13.00 -12.78
CA SER A 235 -7.08 12.54 -11.77
C SER A 235 -7.45 11.06 -11.97
N VAL A 236 -6.87 10.38 -12.95
CA VAL A 236 -7.04 8.93 -13.14
C VAL A 236 -5.81 8.17 -12.69
N THR A 237 -6.02 7.17 -11.85
CA THR A 237 -5.03 6.21 -11.37
C THR A 237 -5.47 4.78 -11.71
N ARG A 238 -4.68 3.78 -11.30
CA ARG A 238 -4.90 2.38 -11.66
C ARG A 238 -5.14 1.51 -10.43
N ILE A 239 -6.12 0.61 -10.56
CA ILE A 239 -6.30 -0.56 -9.70
C ILE A 239 -5.75 -1.78 -10.44
N LEU A 240 -4.92 -2.56 -9.77
CA LEU A 240 -4.39 -3.84 -10.25
C LEU A 240 -5.14 -4.97 -9.53
N SER A 241 -5.69 -5.92 -10.27
CA SER A 241 -6.05 -7.24 -9.75
C SER A 241 -5.04 -8.28 -10.23
N PHE A 242 -4.60 -9.14 -9.33
CA PHE A 242 -3.56 -10.12 -9.57
C PHE A 242 -4.01 -11.50 -9.06
N ASP A 243 -4.25 -12.46 -9.96
CA ASP A 243 -4.61 -13.83 -9.58
C ASP A 243 -3.35 -14.56 -9.07
N LEU A 244 -3.34 -14.90 -7.78
CA LEU A 244 -2.17 -15.46 -7.11
C LEU A 244 -1.82 -16.88 -7.56
N ALA A 245 -2.75 -17.62 -8.16
CA ALA A 245 -2.48 -18.98 -8.64
C ALA A 245 -1.85 -18.97 -10.04
N THR A 246 -2.27 -18.05 -10.90
CA THR A 246 -1.91 -18.04 -12.32
C THR A 246 -0.91 -16.95 -12.71
N GLY A 247 -0.75 -15.93 -11.87
CA GLY A 247 0.05 -14.74 -12.19
C GLY A 247 -0.62 -13.79 -13.19
N LYS A 248 -1.88 -14.04 -13.58
CA LYS A 248 -2.60 -13.18 -14.52
C LYS A 248 -3.04 -11.90 -13.84
N THR A 249 -2.90 -10.79 -14.56
CA THR A 249 -3.30 -9.47 -14.10
C THR A 249 -4.50 -8.95 -14.87
N LYS A 250 -5.27 -8.10 -14.20
CA LYS A 250 -6.22 -7.17 -14.81
C LYS A 250 -5.96 -5.79 -14.27
N GLN A 251 -6.21 -4.77 -15.08
CA GLN A 251 -6.03 -3.37 -14.69
C GLN A 251 -7.31 -2.61 -14.92
N TYR A 252 -7.65 -1.72 -14.01
CA TYR A 252 -8.84 -0.87 -14.10
C TYR A 252 -8.45 0.58 -13.84
N LEU A 253 -9.17 1.50 -14.47
CA LEU A 253 -8.99 2.93 -14.24
C LEU A 253 -9.89 3.37 -13.08
N TYR A 254 -9.31 4.10 -12.12
CA TYR A 254 -10.01 4.72 -11.02
C TYR A 254 -9.92 6.24 -11.15
N GLN A 255 -11.07 6.92 -11.18
CA GLN A 255 -11.18 8.36 -11.30
C GLN A 255 -11.27 8.99 -9.91
N GLN A 256 -10.21 9.67 -9.50
CA GLN A 256 -10.13 10.43 -8.26
C GLN A 256 -10.90 11.75 -8.38
N GLY A 257 -11.24 12.35 -7.24
CA GLY A 257 -12.02 13.58 -7.15
C GLY A 257 -11.34 14.82 -7.72
N GLY A 258 -10.02 14.79 -7.94
CA GLY A 258 -9.29 15.90 -8.56
C GLY A 258 -7.88 15.54 -9.01
N ASP A 259 -7.24 16.50 -9.67
CA ASP A 259 -5.87 16.35 -10.20
C ASP A 259 -4.88 16.05 -9.08
N PHE A 260 -4.16 14.93 -9.23
CA PHE A 260 -3.14 14.45 -8.30
C PHE A 260 -3.63 14.29 -6.85
N TRP A 261 -4.91 13.99 -6.66
CA TRP A 261 -5.40 13.46 -5.39
C TRP A 261 -4.77 12.09 -5.11
N LYS A 262 -4.96 11.60 -3.90
CA LYS A 262 -4.25 10.44 -3.38
C LYS A 262 -5.23 9.41 -2.81
N ASN A 263 -4.92 8.15 -3.04
CA ASN A 263 -5.54 7.05 -2.31
C ASN A 263 -4.64 6.70 -1.12
N SER A 264 -5.23 6.47 0.05
CA SER A 264 -4.52 5.98 1.25
C SER A 264 -4.64 4.47 1.41
N GLU A 265 -5.75 3.86 0.99
CA GLU A 265 -5.97 2.43 1.17
C GLU A 265 -7.04 1.88 0.21
N ILE A 266 -7.01 0.56 -0.03
CA ILE A 266 -8.11 -0.19 -0.65
C ILE A 266 -8.41 -1.45 0.18
N ARG A 267 -9.70 -1.71 0.45
CA ARG A 267 -10.14 -2.87 1.23
C ARG A 267 -11.23 -3.66 0.54
N ALA A 268 -11.03 -4.95 0.35
CA ALA A 268 -12.07 -5.83 -0.17
C ALA A 268 -13.22 -6.01 0.85
N ILE A 269 -14.45 -5.85 0.37
CA ILE A 269 -15.67 -6.26 1.08
C ILE A 269 -16.07 -7.66 0.61
N ASP A 270 -15.99 -7.90 -0.70
CA ASP A 270 -16.17 -9.20 -1.33
C ASP A 270 -15.21 -9.36 -2.53
N GLU A 271 -15.51 -10.29 -3.44
CA GLU A 271 -14.65 -10.57 -4.60
C GLU A 271 -14.62 -9.47 -5.66
N HIS A 272 -15.53 -8.48 -5.61
CA HIS A 272 -15.65 -7.44 -6.63
C HIS A 272 -15.88 -6.04 -6.06
N ARG A 273 -16.32 -5.90 -4.80
CA ARG A 273 -16.55 -4.62 -4.13
C ARG A 273 -15.44 -4.28 -3.16
N PHE A 274 -15.03 -3.01 -3.18
CA PHE A 274 -13.94 -2.49 -2.38
C PHE A 274 -14.30 -1.14 -1.76
N LEU A 275 -13.76 -0.87 -0.57
CA LEU A 275 -13.68 0.48 -0.02
C LEU A 275 -12.35 1.11 -0.44
N VAL A 276 -12.36 2.34 -0.92
CA VAL A 276 -11.15 3.13 -1.23
C VAL A 276 -11.14 4.39 -0.38
N ASP A 277 -10.07 4.61 0.38
CA ASP A 277 -9.84 5.85 1.12
C ASP A 277 -9.07 6.83 0.23
N GLU A 278 -9.63 8.02 0.01
CA GLU A 278 -9.10 9.05 -0.89
C GLU A 278 -9.05 10.41 -0.21
N HIS A 279 -7.96 11.16 -0.43
CA HIS A 279 -7.75 12.48 0.15
C HIS A 279 -7.03 13.46 -0.80
N ASN A 280 -7.07 14.74 -0.43
CA ASN A 280 -6.43 15.83 -1.16
C ASN A 280 -5.31 16.55 -0.37
N ASP A 281 -4.81 15.92 0.70
CA ASP A 281 -3.85 16.46 1.70
C ASP A 281 -4.30 17.71 2.46
N LYS A 282 -5.52 18.19 2.25
CA LYS A 282 -6.01 19.45 2.84
C LYS A 282 -7.18 19.18 3.75
N ASN A 283 -8.36 19.01 3.16
CA ASN A 283 -9.64 19.03 3.85
C ASN A 283 -10.62 17.97 3.36
N VAL A 284 -10.24 17.15 2.39
CA VAL A 284 -11.05 16.03 1.91
C VAL A 284 -10.40 14.74 2.34
N LYS A 285 -11.19 13.88 2.99
CA LYS A 285 -10.93 12.46 3.25
C LYS A 285 -12.24 11.72 3.07
N HIS A 286 -12.37 10.93 2.01
CA HIS A 286 -13.59 10.21 1.66
C HIS A 286 -13.31 8.72 1.55
N VAL A 287 -14.27 7.92 1.98
CA VAL A 287 -14.28 6.49 1.71
C VAL A 287 -15.34 6.20 0.65
N TYR A 288 -14.93 5.67 -0.49
CA TYR A 288 -15.81 5.30 -1.59
C TYR A 288 -16.04 3.79 -1.61
N LEU A 289 -17.28 3.38 -1.83
CA LEU A 289 -17.59 2.01 -2.24
C LEU A 289 -17.50 1.91 -3.76
N ILE A 290 -16.60 1.08 -4.27
CA ILE A 290 -16.45 0.78 -5.69
C ILE A 290 -16.80 -0.68 -5.97
N ASP A 291 -17.18 -0.96 -7.22
CA ASP A 291 -17.46 -2.31 -7.72
C ASP A 291 -16.73 -2.49 -9.07
N LEU A 292 -15.94 -3.55 -9.18
CA LEU A 292 -15.20 -3.88 -10.41
C LEU A 292 -16.02 -4.76 -11.37
N ASN A 293 -17.23 -5.21 -10.99
CA ASN A 293 -18.12 -5.93 -11.91
C ASN A 293 -18.51 -5.03 -13.09
N GLY A 294 -18.31 -5.54 -14.30
CA GLY A 294 -18.57 -4.78 -15.52
C GLY A 294 -17.54 -3.69 -15.82
N ALA A 295 -16.51 -3.50 -14.98
CA ALA A 295 -15.40 -2.61 -15.29
C ALA A 295 -14.58 -3.18 -16.45
N THR A 296 -14.13 -2.28 -17.33
CA THR A 296 -13.30 -2.64 -18.48
C THR A 296 -11.89 -2.96 -18.03
N ASP A 297 -11.39 -4.15 -18.36
CA ASP A 297 -9.98 -4.49 -18.23
C ASP A 297 -9.16 -3.69 -19.27
N VAL A 298 -8.26 -2.83 -18.78
CA VAL A 298 -7.37 -1.98 -19.58
C VAL A 298 -5.94 -2.51 -19.62
N SER A 299 -5.76 -3.80 -19.36
CA SER A 299 -4.45 -4.46 -19.49
C SER A 299 -3.98 -4.47 -20.95
N ASP A 300 -2.68 -4.29 -21.13
CA ASP A 300 -2.03 -4.47 -22.42
C ASP A 300 -1.60 -5.93 -22.58
N PRO A 301 -2.13 -6.69 -23.57
CA PRO A 301 -1.68 -8.05 -23.82
C PRO A 301 -0.19 -8.17 -24.15
N ALA A 302 0.43 -7.10 -24.66
CA ALA A 302 1.85 -7.07 -24.96
C ALA A 302 2.72 -6.61 -23.77
N ASP A 303 2.10 -6.21 -22.65
CA ASP A 303 2.78 -5.64 -21.48
C ASP A 303 3.79 -4.54 -21.85
N SER A 304 3.41 -3.66 -22.78
CA SER A 304 4.29 -2.59 -23.23
C SER A 304 4.46 -1.51 -22.16
N GLU A 305 5.57 -0.77 -22.24
CA GLU A 305 5.93 0.24 -21.21
C GLU A 305 4.81 1.27 -20.98
N ASN A 306 4.12 1.71 -22.04
CA ASN A 306 3.04 2.70 -21.93
C ASN A 306 1.65 2.08 -21.70
N GLY A 307 1.57 0.75 -21.60
CA GLY A 307 0.32 0.01 -21.49
C GLY A 307 -0.58 0.12 -22.73
N LEU A 308 -1.86 -0.18 -22.51
CA LEU A 308 -2.86 -0.24 -23.59
C LEU A 308 -3.01 1.12 -24.25
N LYS A 309 -3.15 1.12 -25.59
CA LYS A 309 -3.41 2.33 -26.37
C LYS A 309 -4.79 2.28 -27.01
N VAL A 310 -5.51 3.39 -26.93
CA VAL A 310 -6.78 3.61 -27.63
C VAL A 310 -6.59 4.77 -28.60
N ASN A 311 -6.84 4.54 -29.89
CA ASN A 311 -6.60 5.52 -30.95
C ASN A 311 -5.18 6.11 -30.93
N GLY A 312 -4.19 5.26 -30.67
CA GLY A 312 -2.77 5.63 -30.60
C GLY A 312 -2.34 6.36 -29.32
N LYS A 313 -3.25 6.61 -28.37
CA LYS A 313 -2.98 7.28 -27.09
C LYS A 313 -2.94 6.27 -25.95
N ALA A 314 -1.93 6.37 -25.10
CA ALA A 314 -1.87 5.59 -23.87
C ALA A 314 -3.02 5.98 -22.93
N ILE A 315 -3.59 4.99 -22.25
CA ILE A 315 -4.59 5.19 -21.19
C ILE A 315 -4.03 4.85 -19.82
#